data_AF-A0A7C1LCQ1-F1
#
_entry.id   AF-A0A7C1LCQ1-F1
#
_cell.length_a   1.000
_cell.length_b   1.000
_cell.length_c   1.000
_cell.angle_alpha   90.00
_cell.angle_beta   90.00
_cell.angle_gamma   90.00
#
_symmetry.space_group_name_H-M   'P 1'
#
loop_
_entity.id
_entity.type
_entity.pdbx_description
1 polymer ?
#
loop_
_entity_poly.entity_id
_entity_poly.type
_entity_poly.pdbx_seq_one_letter_code
_entity_poly.pdbx_strand_id
1 'polypeptide(L)'
;MKNKIKAVAEFHNSFGLGVSEEMIADLGEAKNTLRFNLMDEENKEYLEAAQNNDLVEVADALGDMLYILCGTILEHGMQYKIEEVFNEIQRSNMSKLGEDGKPIYREDGKVLKGPNYSRPNIGVILDK
;
A
#
# COMPACT_ATOMS: atom_id res chain seq x y z
N MET A 1 5.23 10.32 1.24
CA MET A 1 3.78 10.08 1.37
C MET A 1 3.03 11.21 2.08
N LYS A 2 3.64 11.89 3.06
CA LYS A 2 3.02 12.99 3.85
C LYS A 2 2.05 13.93 3.12
N ASN A 3 2.44 14.52 1.98
CA ASN A 3 1.57 15.48 1.27
C ASN A 3 0.30 14.84 0.69
N LYS A 4 0.39 13.56 0.26
CA LYS A 4 -0.75 12.84 -0.33
C LYS A 4 -1.76 12.47 0.76
N ILE A 5 -1.27 11.89 1.85
CA ILE A 5 -2.09 11.60 3.03
C ILE A 5 -2.75 12.88 3.56
N LYS A 6 -2.03 14.00 3.62
CA LYS A 6 -2.60 15.29 4.05
C LYS A 6 -3.75 15.75 3.13
N ALA A 7 -3.60 15.64 1.81
CA ALA A 7 -4.65 16.00 0.87
C ALA A 7 -5.90 15.11 1.03
N VAL A 8 -5.72 13.81 1.21
CA VAL A 8 -6.85 12.89 1.45
C VAL A 8 -7.49 13.11 2.82
N ALA A 9 -6.71 13.48 3.85
CA ALA A 9 -7.25 13.85 5.16
C ALA A 9 -8.12 15.11 5.08
N GLU A 10 -7.73 16.09 4.27
CA GLU A 10 -8.56 17.28 4.01
C GLU A 10 -9.89 16.90 3.35
N PHE A 11 -9.87 16.00 2.35
CA PHE A 11 -11.08 15.45 1.76
C PHE A 11 -11.94 14.71 2.80
N HIS A 12 -11.37 13.78 3.55
CA HIS A 12 -12.10 13.04 4.57
C HIS A 12 -12.78 13.96 5.59
N ASN A 13 -12.05 14.95 6.12
CA ASN A 13 -12.61 15.92 7.06
C ASN A 13 -13.72 16.79 6.44
N SER A 14 -13.56 17.17 5.18
CA SER A 14 -14.55 17.99 4.45
C SER A 14 -15.85 17.24 4.18
N PHE A 15 -15.76 15.92 3.98
CA PHE A 15 -16.89 15.05 3.63
C PHE A 15 -17.40 14.19 4.80
N GLY A 16 -16.88 14.39 6.02
CA GLY A 16 -17.30 13.66 7.22
C GLY A 16 -16.92 12.18 7.23
N LEU A 17 -15.85 11.81 6.53
CA LEU A 17 -15.29 10.46 6.51
C LEU A 17 -14.31 10.25 7.68
N GLY A 18 -13.97 8.99 7.97
CA GLY A 18 -13.17 8.64 9.14
C GLY A 18 -11.69 9.01 8.98
N VAL A 19 -11.13 9.65 10.00
CA VAL A 19 -9.69 9.81 10.20
C VAL A 19 -9.41 9.38 11.63
N SER A 20 -8.75 8.24 11.80
CA SER A 20 -8.41 7.74 13.12
C SER A 20 -7.09 8.35 13.59
N GLU A 21 -7.06 8.82 14.83
CA GLU A 21 -5.81 9.23 15.50
C GLU A 21 -5.11 8.06 16.19
N GLU A 22 -5.81 6.92 16.33
CA GLU A 22 -5.29 5.70 16.93
C GLU A 22 -5.16 4.59 15.89
N MET A 23 -4.11 3.76 16.01
CA MET A 23 -3.97 2.57 15.16
C MET A 23 -5.03 1.53 15.52
N ILE A 24 -5.94 1.26 14.60
CA ILE A 24 -7.04 0.29 14.77
C ILE A 24 -7.04 -0.71 13.62
N ALA A 25 -7.19 -2.00 13.93
CA ALA A 25 -7.25 -3.05 12.91
C ALA A 25 -8.66 -3.27 12.37
N ASP A 26 -9.69 -3.11 13.23
CA ASP A 26 -11.09 -3.36 12.88
C ASP A 26 -11.86 -2.05 12.76
N LEU A 27 -12.34 -1.73 11.55
CA LEU A 27 -13.23 -0.60 11.29
C LEU A 27 -14.72 -0.99 11.33
N GLY A 28 -15.02 -2.27 11.58
CA GLY A 28 -16.32 -2.89 11.41
C GLY A 28 -16.50 -3.47 9.99
N GLU A 29 -17.30 -4.54 9.90
CA GLU A 29 -17.52 -5.33 8.68
C GLU A 29 -17.89 -4.45 7.47
N ALA A 30 -18.85 -3.54 7.62
CA ALA A 30 -19.30 -2.70 6.53
C ALA A 30 -18.19 -1.80 5.96
N LYS A 31 -17.36 -1.20 6.82
CA LYS A 31 -16.24 -0.35 6.39
C LYS A 31 -15.10 -1.15 5.80
N ASN A 32 -14.75 -2.29 6.42
CA ASN A 32 -13.72 -3.19 5.90
C ASN A 32 -14.08 -3.67 4.49
N THR A 33 -15.34 -4.08 4.29
CA THR A 33 -15.86 -4.49 2.97
C THR A 33 -15.87 -3.32 1.98
N LEU A 34 -16.30 -2.12 2.40
CA LEU A 34 -16.27 -0.95 1.53
C LEU A 34 -14.84 -0.63 1.06
N ARG A 35 -13.86 -0.63 1.96
CA ARG A 35 -12.46 -0.39 1.62
C ARG A 35 -11.90 -1.42 0.64
N PHE A 36 -12.24 -2.70 0.84
CA PHE A 36 -11.87 -3.76 -0.09
C PHE A 36 -12.48 -3.54 -1.48
N ASN A 37 -13.78 -3.26 -1.55
CA ASN A 37 -14.48 -3.09 -2.83
C ASN A 37 -13.93 -1.91 -3.64
N LEU A 38 -13.65 -0.76 -2.99
CA LEU A 38 -13.05 0.39 -3.66
C LEU A 38 -11.68 0.02 -4.26
N MET A 39 -10.83 -0.71 -3.52
CA MET A 39 -9.54 -1.16 -4.05
C MET A 39 -9.67 -2.16 -5.21
N ASP A 40 -10.66 -3.05 -5.15
CA ASP A 40 -10.92 -4.05 -6.19
C ASP A 40 -11.46 -3.42 -7.48
N GLU A 41 -12.27 -2.37 -7.37
CA GLU A 41 -12.75 -1.55 -8.49
C GLU A 41 -11.58 -0.91 -9.25
N GLU A 42 -10.76 -0.09 -8.59
CA GLU A 42 -9.63 0.59 -9.24
C GLU A 42 -8.61 -0.40 -9.84
N ASN A 43 -8.41 -1.55 -9.19
CA ASN A 43 -7.49 -2.57 -9.68
C ASN A 43 -8.01 -3.27 -10.96
N LYS A 44 -9.33 -3.37 -11.14
CA LYS A 44 -9.94 -3.88 -12.38
C LYS A 44 -9.80 -2.87 -13.51
N GLU A 45 -10.03 -1.59 -13.23
CA GLU A 45 -9.85 -0.50 -14.20
C GLU A 45 -8.39 -0.42 -14.67
N TYR A 46 -7.43 -0.50 -13.75
CA TYR A 46 -6.01 -0.60 -14.08
C TYR A 46 -5.72 -1.76 -15.04
N LEU A 47 -6.26 -2.96 -14.77
CA LEU A 47 -6.00 -4.14 -15.58
C LEU A 47 -6.55 -3.97 -17.00
N GLU A 48 -7.78 -3.45 -17.13
CA GLU A 48 -8.40 -3.16 -18.42
C GLU A 48 -7.59 -2.11 -19.20
N ALA A 49 -7.26 -0.97 -18.57
CA ALA A 49 -6.49 0.10 -19.18
C ALA A 49 -5.11 -0.39 -19.68
N ALA A 50 -4.42 -1.19 -18.86
CA ALA A 50 -3.13 -1.77 -19.22
C ALA A 50 -3.22 -2.76 -20.40
N GLN A 51 -4.28 -3.58 -20.46
CA GLN A 51 -4.52 -4.51 -21.56
C GLN A 51 -4.86 -3.78 -22.87
N ASN A 52 -5.51 -2.62 -22.77
CA ASN A 52 -5.88 -1.78 -23.90
C ASN A 52 -4.75 -0.82 -24.33
N ASN A 53 -3.60 -0.82 -23.65
CA ASN A 53 -2.49 0.12 -23.87
C ASN A 53 -2.94 1.59 -23.79
N ASP A 54 -3.86 1.89 -22.87
CA ASP A 54 -4.36 3.23 -22.61
C ASP A 54 -3.58 3.90 -21.47
N LEU A 55 -2.62 4.76 -21.83
CA LEU A 55 -1.76 5.42 -20.84
C LEU A 55 -2.53 6.39 -19.93
N VAL A 56 -3.60 7.01 -20.43
CA VAL A 56 -4.36 8.00 -19.66
C VAL A 56 -5.13 7.28 -18.55
N GLU A 57 -5.88 6.24 -18.91
CA GLU A 57 -6.65 5.45 -17.95
C GLU A 57 -5.74 4.67 -16.99
N VAL A 58 -4.55 4.23 -17.43
CA VAL A 58 -3.55 3.66 -16.51
C VAL A 58 -3.09 4.69 -15.47
N ALA A 59 -2.86 5.94 -15.89
CA ALA A 59 -2.43 6.99 -14.97
C ALA A 59 -3.54 7.37 -13.98
N ASP A 60 -4.80 7.36 -14.43
CA ASP A 60 -5.98 7.63 -13.62
C ASP A 60 -6.17 6.55 -12.54
N ALA A 61 -6.29 5.29 -12.95
CA ALA A 61 -6.47 4.17 -12.04
C ALA A 61 -5.33 4.04 -11.01
N LEU A 62 -4.06 4.24 -11.41
CA LEU A 62 -2.93 4.26 -10.47
C LEU A 62 -3.00 5.43 -9.47
N GLY A 63 -3.52 6.58 -9.91
CA GLY A 63 -3.79 7.73 -9.07
C GLY A 63 -4.87 7.44 -8.03
N ASP A 64 -5.96 6.82 -8.45
CA ASP A 64 -7.10 6.50 -7.58
C ASP A 64 -6.78 5.37 -6.60
N MET A 65 -6.05 4.34 -7.01
CA MET A 65 -5.49 3.33 -6.09
C MET A 65 -4.66 3.98 -4.98
N LEU A 66 -3.81 4.97 -5.31
CA LEU A 66 -3.03 5.72 -4.32
C LEU A 66 -3.93 6.55 -3.40
N TYR A 67 -4.99 7.16 -3.94
CA TYR A 67 -5.93 7.97 -3.19
C TYR A 67 -6.73 7.12 -2.19
N ILE A 68 -7.30 6.01 -2.65
CA ILE A 68 -8.03 5.04 -1.82
C ILE A 68 -7.11 4.40 -0.77
N LEU A 69 -5.84 4.12 -1.12
CA LEU A 69 -4.85 3.66 -0.14
C LEU A 69 -4.60 4.69 0.95
N CYS A 70 -4.39 5.97 0.59
CA CYS A 70 -4.19 7.05 1.56
C CYS A 70 -5.41 7.18 2.49
N GLY A 71 -6.63 7.10 1.96
CA GLY A 71 -7.84 7.09 2.78
C GLY A 71 -7.85 5.90 3.73
N THR A 72 -7.52 4.70 3.23
CA THR A 72 -7.54 3.46 4.04
C THR A 72 -6.53 3.55 5.18
N ILE A 73 -5.34 4.10 4.91
CA ILE A 73 -4.33 4.40 5.92
C ILE A 73 -4.87 5.33 7.01
N LEU A 74 -5.63 6.37 6.64
CA LEU A 74 -6.23 7.33 7.57
C LEU A 74 -7.34 6.71 8.43
N GLU A 75 -8.22 5.88 7.86
CA GLU A 75 -9.26 5.20 8.65
C GLU A 75 -8.64 4.27 9.71
N HIS A 76 -7.50 3.64 9.40
CA HIS A 76 -6.77 2.78 10.32
C HIS A 76 -5.79 3.52 11.25
N GLY A 77 -5.65 4.85 11.14
CA GLY A 77 -4.74 5.64 11.98
C GLY A 77 -3.26 5.39 11.72
N MET A 78 -2.91 4.90 10.54
CA MET A 78 -1.54 4.52 10.18
C MET A 78 -0.75 5.65 9.50
N GLN A 79 -1.30 6.86 9.39
CA GLN A 79 -0.69 8.01 8.67
C GLN A 79 0.72 8.37 9.15
N TYR A 80 1.02 8.10 10.42
CA TYR A 80 2.33 8.37 11.01
C TYR A 80 3.29 7.18 10.96
N LYS A 81 2.80 5.99 10.58
CA LYS A 81 3.55 4.73 10.60
C LYS A 81 3.78 4.09 9.25
N ILE A 82 2.93 4.38 8.26
CA ILE A 82 2.96 3.67 6.98
C ILE A 82 4.29 3.81 6.23
N GLU A 83 4.96 4.96 6.35
CA GLU A 83 6.30 5.16 5.74
C GLU A 83 7.35 4.28 6.42
N GLU A 84 7.31 4.11 7.75
CA GLU A 84 8.21 3.21 8.47
C GLU A 84 7.95 1.75 8.11
N VAL A 85 6.68 1.36 8.00
CA VAL A 85 6.26 0.02 7.55
C VAL A 85 6.78 -0.25 6.14
N PHE A 86 6.63 0.70 5.22
CA PHE A 86 7.15 0.60 3.86
C PHE A 86 8.68 0.43 3.86
N ASN A 87 9.40 1.23 4.65
CA ASN A 87 10.86 1.15 4.73
C ASN A 87 11.34 -0.21 5.25
N GLU A 88 10.65 -0.81 6.23
CA GLU A 88 10.98 -2.14 6.73
C GLU A 88 10.68 -3.24 5.71
N ILE A 89 9.56 -3.12 4.97
CA ILE A 89 9.26 -4.01 3.84
C ILE A 89 10.34 -3.89 2.76
N GLN A 90 10.76 -2.67 2.44
CA GLN A 90 11.80 -2.41 1.46
C GLN A 90 13.15 -3.00 1.89
N ARG A 91 13.56 -2.79 3.15
CA ARG A 91 14.77 -3.41 3.73
C ARG A 91 14.74 -4.93 3.58
N SER A 92 13.63 -5.56 3.96
CA SER A 92 13.43 -7.00 3.79
C SER A 92 13.50 -7.42 2.31
N ASN A 93 12.85 -6.68 1.41
CA ASN A 93 12.85 -7.00 -0.02
C ASN A 93 14.26 -6.93 -0.62
N MET A 94 15.05 -5.92 -0.28
CA MET A 94 16.43 -5.81 -0.74
C MET A 94 17.34 -6.88 -0.15
N SER A 95 17.02 -7.44 1.02
CA SER A 95 17.76 -8.58 1.59
C SER A 95 17.62 -9.88 0.78
N LYS A 96 16.71 -9.93 -0.21
CA LYS A 96 16.50 -11.10 -1.09
C LYS A 96 17.57 -11.26 -2.17
N LEU A 97 18.45 -10.28 -2.37
CA LEU A 97 19.51 -10.36 -3.37
C LEU A 97 20.46 -11.54 -3.08
N GLY A 98 20.98 -12.13 -4.15
CA GLY A 98 22.05 -13.14 -4.09
C GLY A 98 23.37 -12.56 -3.58
N GLU A 99 24.36 -13.42 -3.38
CA GLU A 99 25.69 -13.00 -2.91
C GLU A 99 26.38 -12.01 -3.87
N ASP A 100 26.02 -12.06 -5.15
CA ASP A 100 26.50 -11.16 -6.21
C ASP A 100 25.71 -9.84 -6.30
N GLY A 101 24.76 -9.62 -5.39
CA GLY A 101 23.88 -8.44 -5.40
C GLY A 101 22.80 -8.48 -6.47
N LYS A 102 22.58 -9.62 -7.14
CA LYS A 102 21.54 -9.75 -8.18
C LYS A 102 20.29 -10.46 -7.66
N PRO A 103 19.11 -10.15 -8.21
CA PRO A 103 17.89 -10.88 -7.90
C PRO A 103 17.96 -12.33 -8.40
N ILE A 104 17.45 -13.25 -7.59
CA ILE A 104 17.27 -14.66 -7.95
C ILE A 104 15.80 -14.82 -8.38
N TYR A 105 15.54 -15.26 -9.60
CA TYR A 105 14.17 -15.38 -10.14
C TYR A 105 13.72 -16.84 -10.26
N ARG A 106 12.42 -17.05 -10.10
CA ARG A 106 11.70 -18.24 -10.57
C ARG A 106 11.26 -18.04 -12.03
N GLU A 107 10.89 -19.13 -12.70
CA GLU A 107 10.42 -19.14 -14.10
C GLU A 107 9.24 -18.20 -14.39
N ASP A 108 8.40 -17.91 -13.39
CA ASP A 108 7.28 -16.98 -13.51
C ASP A 108 7.66 -15.51 -13.21
N GLY A 109 8.94 -15.21 -13.09
CA GLY A 109 9.46 -13.87 -12.78
C GLY A 109 9.41 -13.49 -11.29
N LYS A 110 9.00 -14.40 -10.40
CA LYS A 110 8.97 -14.11 -8.95
C LYS A 110 10.38 -14.03 -8.36
N VAL A 111 10.66 -12.96 -7.61
CA VAL A 111 11.90 -12.80 -6.83
C VAL A 111 11.93 -13.80 -5.66
N LEU A 112 12.95 -14.65 -5.65
CA LEU A 112 13.24 -15.64 -4.62
C LEU A 112 14.08 -15.04 -3.49
N LYS A 113 14.17 -15.76 -2.37
CA LYS A 113 14.93 -15.32 -1.18
C LYS A 113 16.40 -15.72 -1.34
N GLY A 114 17.29 -14.72 -1.34
CA GLY A 114 18.74 -14.92 -1.25
C GLY A 114 19.22 -15.37 0.14
N PRO A 115 20.52 -15.66 0.27
CA PRO A 115 21.11 -16.22 1.50
C PRO A 115 21.05 -15.25 2.69
N ASN A 116 21.05 -13.95 2.42
CA ASN A 116 20.98 -12.90 3.45
C ASN A 116 19.54 -12.44 3.76
N TYR A 117 18.54 -13.20 3.31
CA TYR A 117 17.14 -12.84 3.49
C TYR A 117 16.78 -12.71 4.98
N SER A 118 16.12 -11.60 5.31
CA SER A 118 15.52 -11.38 6.62
C SER A 118 14.07 -10.91 6.45
N ARG A 119 13.16 -11.53 7.21
CA ARG A 119 11.73 -11.20 7.20
C ARG A 119 11.51 -9.76 7.73
N PRO A 120 10.52 -9.00 7.24
CA PRO A 120 10.22 -7.71 7.83
C PRO A 120 9.64 -7.90 9.23
N ASN A 121 10.08 -7.10 10.20
CA ASN A 121 9.56 -7.13 11.57
C ASN A 121 8.60 -5.95 11.80
N ILE A 122 7.36 -6.11 11.35
CA ILE A 122 6.35 -5.05 11.42
C ILE A 122 5.92 -4.75 12.86
N GLY A 123 5.85 -5.76 13.74
CA GLY A 123 5.50 -5.55 15.16
C GLY A 123 6.41 -4.52 15.82
N VAL A 124 7.74 -4.67 15.64
CA VAL A 124 8.73 -3.71 16.16
C VAL A 124 8.57 -2.30 15.57
N ILE A 125 8.04 -2.15 14.36
CA ILE A 125 7.78 -0.84 13.75
C ILE A 125 6.55 -0.18 14.37
N LEU A 126 5.52 -0.97 14.66
CA LEU A 126 4.28 -0.49 15.29
C LEU A 126 4.48 -0.12 16.76
N ASP A 127 5.38 -0.81 17.47
CA ASP A 127 5.65 -0.58 18.91
C ASP A 127 6.55 0.64 19.21
N LYS A 128 7.14 1.28 18.19
CA LYS A 128 8.03 2.45 18.32
C LYS A 128 7.29 3.77 18.36
#